data_AF-B4KTN2-F1
#
_entry.id   AF-B4KTN2-F1
#
_cell.length_a   1.000
_cell.length_b   1.000
_cell.length_c   1.000
_cell.angle_alpha   90.00
_cell.angle_beta   90.00
_cell.angle_gamma   90.00
#
_symmetry.space_group_name_H-M   'P 1'
#
loop_
_entity.id
_entity.type
_entity.pdbx_description
1 polymer ?
#
loop_
_entity_poly.entity_id
_entity_poly.type
_entity_poly.pdbx_seq_one_letter_code
_entity_poly.pdbx_strand_id
1 'polypeptide(L)'
;MGYDERSDGSSSSDAQDCFQRNMSTKMGTQQVTMPKHIPFPEHATTSEWLSELIMCAFTMGAAIVQFINIYRTNWWLPQFQARHMVNIELIDPYLRYLILILNTRRFLYCMLLAKWKNNECRIVRMSIKYGFGGVVQLGLCYCAFRLYQTHTYMLLFYLSYPVMVYLLIFGFQLEPFLRTRFEVPGVYINDLPVHSCTTNAAQIRDEIETLRHDFNRRFKQLIFTCMLNAYLVLIPCLLSLSVQYNVMRAAQHCIIVCLGAFSLSAVFSYPPKYSDTLHRATLHLASLQRMDRDPQAAPSQLIVAANAQNWSKYTVYGHGTVVKHNGALYRSHGLVTVATPGNASHLRFYKLFHNPTVIYSTLASLQAAVLLVEIASLSAASIEWHFVLSISFVAFTSMVAFFKLVRDYLITKHLYKAECSTIYN
;
A
#
# COMPACT_ATOMS: atom_id res chain seq x y z
N MET A 1 -21.30 -85.50 -25.33
CA MET A 1 -22.47 -84.68 -25.00
C MET A 1 -21.97 -83.26 -24.76
N GLY A 2 -22.22 -82.37 -25.71
CA GLY A 2 -21.89 -80.95 -25.55
C GLY A 2 -23.04 -80.18 -24.91
N TYR A 3 -22.75 -78.96 -24.47
CA TYR A 3 -23.65 -77.81 -24.50
C TYR A 3 -22.81 -76.52 -24.51
N ASP A 4 -23.11 -75.65 -25.48
CA ASP A 4 -22.74 -74.24 -25.55
C ASP A 4 -23.41 -73.45 -24.43
N GLU A 5 -22.78 -72.36 -23.98
CA GLU A 5 -23.54 -71.16 -23.57
C GLU A 5 -22.74 -69.88 -23.86
N ARG A 6 -23.28 -69.12 -24.82
CA ARG A 6 -22.91 -67.76 -25.20
C ARG A 6 -23.87 -66.84 -24.45
N SER A 7 -23.39 -65.82 -23.75
CA SER A 7 -24.22 -64.66 -23.42
C SER A 7 -23.40 -63.37 -23.37
N ASP A 8 -23.86 -62.44 -24.20
CA ASP A 8 -23.35 -61.11 -24.43
C ASP A 8 -23.59 -60.18 -23.23
N GLY A 9 -22.72 -59.18 -23.05
CA GLY A 9 -22.90 -58.17 -22.01
C GLY A 9 -21.89 -57.03 -21.97
N SER A 10 -21.29 -56.67 -23.11
CA SER A 10 -20.54 -55.40 -23.26
C SER A 10 -21.50 -54.31 -23.75
N SER A 11 -21.89 -53.39 -22.87
CA SER A 11 -22.55 -52.14 -23.31
C SER A 11 -22.53 -50.99 -22.30
N SER A 12 -22.02 -51.18 -21.08
CA SER A 12 -22.04 -50.12 -20.05
C SER A 12 -20.74 -49.33 -19.93
N SER A 13 -19.56 -49.89 -20.23
CA SER A 13 -18.27 -49.21 -20.08
C SER A 13 -17.96 -48.31 -21.29
N ASP A 14 -18.25 -48.78 -22.50
CA ASP A 14 -17.92 -48.06 -23.74
C ASP A 14 -18.80 -46.82 -23.93
N ALA A 15 -20.03 -46.83 -23.43
CA ALA A 15 -20.91 -45.66 -23.46
C ALA A 15 -20.40 -44.55 -22.52
N GLN A 16 -19.79 -44.91 -21.39
CA GLN A 16 -19.30 -43.97 -20.39
C GLN A 16 -17.93 -43.37 -20.80
N ASP A 17 -17.06 -44.18 -21.39
CA ASP A 17 -15.81 -43.72 -22.02
C ASP A 17 -16.09 -42.92 -23.29
N CYS A 18 -17.09 -43.27 -24.11
CA CYS A 18 -17.48 -42.47 -25.26
C CYS A 18 -18.14 -41.14 -24.84
N PHE A 19 -18.85 -41.09 -23.70
CA PHE A 19 -19.42 -39.85 -23.16
C PHE A 19 -18.34 -38.92 -22.58
N GLN A 20 -17.33 -39.46 -21.88
CA GLN A 20 -16.15 -38.69 -21.44
C GLN A 20 -15.29 -38.23 -22.63
N ARG A 21 -15.11 -39.08 -23.64
CA ARG A 21 -14.38 -38.74 -24.86
C ARG A 21 -15.13 -37.72 -25.71
N ASN A 22 -16.46 -37.80 -25.81
CA ASN A 22 -17.28 -36.81 -26.51
C ASN A 22 -17.40 -35.46 -25.78
N MET A 23 -17.33 -35.43 -24.44
CA MET A 23 -17.14 -34.17 -23.71
C MET A 23 -15.73 -33.59 -23.93
N SER A 24 -14.71 -34.43 -24.01
CA SER A 24 -13.34 -34.02 -24.34
C SER A 24 -13.14 -33.61 -25.81
N THR A 25 -14.04 -34.00 -26.72
CA THR A 25 -13.91 -33.77 -28.16
C THR A 25 -14.74 -32.57 -28.65
N LYS A 26 -15.62 -32.01 -27.80
CA LYS A 26 -16.33 -30.75 -28.06
C LYS A 26 -15.74 -29.51 -27.37
N MET A 27 -14.68 -29.67 -26.59
CA MET A 27 -13.80 -28.56 -26.22
C MET A 27 -12.46 -28.81 -26.90
N GLY A 28 -12.14 -28.01 -27.91
CA GLY A 28 -10.76 -27.77 -28.28
C GLY A 28 -10.06 -27.09 -27.11
N THR A 29 -9.71 -27.86 -26.08
CA THR A 29 -8.91 -27.39 -24.96
C THR A 29 -7.50 -27.23 -25.50
N GLN A 30 -7.20 -26.05 -26.02
CA GLN A 30 -5.82 -25.56 -26.00
C GLN A 30 -5.31 -25.79 -24.58
N GLN A 31 -4.30 -26.65 -24.40
CA GLN A 31 -3.60 -26.75 -23.13
C GLN A 31 -2.95 -25.39 -22.87
N VAL A 32 -3.60 -24.58 -22.05
CA VAL A 32 -3.10 -23.27 -21.66
C VAL A 32 -1.98 -23.48 -20.65
N THR A 33 -0.76 -23.14 -21.05
CA THR A 33 0.43 -23.23 -20.18
C THR A 33 0.43 -22.09 -19.18
N MET A 34 0.57 -22.40 -17.89
CA MET A 34 0.63 -21.38 -16.84
C MET A 34 1.93 -20.58 -16.91
N PRO A 35 1.93 -19.28 -16.58
CA PRO A 35 3.14 -18.47 -16.56
C PRO A 35 4.16 -19.02 -15.55
N LYS A 36 5.43 -19.09 -15.98
CA LYS A 36 6.56 -19.39 -15.08
C LYS A 36 7.08 -18.07 -14.50
N HIS A 37 7.45 -18.09 -13.22
CA HIS A 37 7.92 -16.91 -12.49
C HIS A 37 9.40 -17.02 -12.16
N ILE A 38 10.14 -15.92 -12.29
CA ILE A 38 11.53 -15.85 -11.82
C ILE A 38 11.50 -15.65 -10.29
N PRO A 39 12.22 -16.44 -9.48
CA PRO A 39 12.25 -16.27 -8.03
C PRO A 39 12.79 -14.88 -7.66
N PHE A 40 12.06 -14.17 -6.79
CA PHE A 40 12.49 -12.86 -6.33
C PHE A 40 13.70 -13.00 -5.39
N PRO A 41 14.76 -12.20 -5.53
CA PRO A 41 15.94 -12.30 -4.67
C PRO A 41 15.60 -12.07 -3.19
N GLU A 42 16.10 -12.98 -2.35
CA GLU A 42 15.94 -12.86 -0.90
C GLU A 42 16.75 -11.68 -0.36
N HIS A 43 16.08 -10.57 -0.13
CA HIS A 43 16.62 -9.44 0.62
C HIS A 43 15.98 -9.37 2.00
N ALA A 44 16.73 -8.86 2.98
CA ALA A 44 16.22 -8.58 4.31
C ALA A 44 15.11 -7.53 4.21
N THR A 45 13.87 -7.96 4.47
CA THR A 45 12.73 -7.06 4.66
C THR A 45 12.90 -6.36 6.02
N THR A 46 12.69 -5.05 6.08
CA THR A 46 12.73 -4.34 7.36
C THR A 46 11.61 -4.86 8.26
N SER A 47 11.96 -5.22 9.50
CA SER A 47 10.99 -5.62 10.51
C SER A 47 9.99 -4.49 10.77
N GLU A 48 8.77 -4.87 11.16
CA GLU A 48 7.70 -3.89 11.35
C GLU A 48 7.98 -2.89 12.48
N TRP A 49 8.48 -3.36 13.62
CA TRP A 49 8.85 -2.49 14.74
C TRP A 49 9.93 -1.48 14.34
N LEU A 50 10.86 -1.87 13.47
CA LEU A 50 11.93 -0.99 12.99
C LEU A 50 11.39 0.04 11.99
N SER A 51 10.47 -0.33 11.10
CA SER A 51 9.80 0.64 10.23
C SER A 51 9.01 1.68 11.03
N GLU A 52 8.28 1.26 12.07
CA GLU A 52 7.56 2.18 12.94
C GLU A 52 8.51 3.05 13.76
N LEU A 53 9.65 2.53 14.23
CA LEU A 53 10.67 3.31 14.91
C LEU A 53 11.25 4.40 14.00
N ILE A 54 11.60 4.06 12.76
CA ILE A 54 12.16 5.03 11.80
C ILE A 54 11.12 6.12 11.50
N MET A 55 9.85 5.73 11.28
CA MET A 55 8.76 6.69 11.06
C MET A 55 8.56 7.60 12.29
N CYS A 56 8.51 7.02 13.49
CA CYS A 56 8.36 7.75 14.75
C CYS A 56 9.52 8.72 15.00
N ALA A 57 10.76 8.32 14.70
CA ALA A 57 11.94 9.17 14.84
C ALA A 57 11.93 10.32 13.84
N PHE A 58 11.55 10.05 12.58
CA PHE A 58 11.40 11.05 11.53
C PHE A 58 10.39 12.14 11.93
N THR A 59 9.19 11.75 12.31
CA THR A 59 8.10 12.67 12.71
C THR A 59 8.41 13.41 14.01
N MET A 60 9.05 12.74 14.98
CA MET A 60 9.47 13.38 16.23
C MET A 60 10.50 14.47 15.95
N GLY A 61 11.53 14.16 15.17
CA GLY A 61 12.53 15.14 14.77
C GLY A 61 11.92 16.29 13.98
N ALA A 62 11.03 16.00 13.03
CA ALA A 62 10.32 17.02 12.26
C ALA A 62 9.47 17.96 13.14
N ALA A 63 8.80 17.42 14.17
CA ALA A 63 8.03 18.20 15.14
C ALA A 63 8.94 19.04 16.05
N ILE A 64 10.03 18.48 16.58
CA ILE A 64 11.02 19.20 17.39
C ILE A 64 11.57 20.40 16.61
N VAL A 65 11.99 20.16 15.38
CA VAL A 65 12.48 21.18 14.47
C VAL A 65 11.44 22.27 14.21
N GLN A 66 10.17 21.90 14.05
CA GLN A 66 9.12 22.89 13.87
C GLN A 66 8.89 23.73 15.13
N PHE A 67 8.99 23.15 16.32
CA PHE A 67 8.99 23.92 17.56
C PHE A 67 10.18 24.89 17.62
N ILE A 68 11.35 24.52 17.11
CA ILE A 68 12.49 25.45 16.96
C ILE A 68 12.12 26.58 15.99
N ASN A 69 11.56 26.28 14.83
CA ASN A 69 11.19 27.30 13.83
C ASN A 69 10.20 28.35 14.38
N ILE A 70 9.31 27.95 15.29
CA ILE A 70 8.29 28.83 15.87
C ILE A 70 8.79 29.52 17.13
N TYR A 71 9.32 28.77 18.10
CA TYR A 71 9.62 29.24 19.47
C TYR A 71 11.12 29.39 19.75
N ARG A 72 11.92 29.67 18.71
CA ARG A 72 13.37 29.90 18.84
C ARG A 72 13.70 30.98 19.86
N THR A 73 14.85 30.82 20.50
CA THR A 73 15.46 31.84 21.35
C THR A 73 16.86 32.17 20.84
N ASN A 74 17.36 33.35 21.20
CA ASN A 74 18.74 33.76 20.95
C ASN A 74 19.66 33.29 22.08
N TRP A 75 19.60 31.99 22.41
CA TRP A 75 20.31 31.39 23.56
C TRP A 75 21.84 31.50 23.46
N TRP A 76 22.38 31.66 22.26
CA TRP A 76 23.82 31.85 22.03
C TRP A 76 24.29 33.30 22.26
N LEU A 77 23.39 34.27 22.47
CA LEU A 77 23.77 35.65 22.78
C LEU A 77 24.04 35.79 24.28
N PRO A 78 25.24 36.27 24.70
CA PRO A 78 25.61 36.40 26.10
C PRO A 78 24.76 37.42 26.89
N GLN A 79 24.06 38.32 26.20
CA GLN A 79 23.20 39.35 26.79
C GLN A 79 21.79 38.85 27.15
N PHE A 80 21.35 37.69 26.64
CA PHE A 80 20.02 37.15 26.88
C PHE A 80 20.06 36.05 27.95
N GLN A 81 19.16 36.12 28.93
CA GLN A 81 19.05 35.15 30.04
C GLN A 81 18.52 33.76 29.63
N ALA A 82 18.26 33.53 28.34
CA ALA A 82 17.67 32.28 27.86
C ALA A 82 18.72 31.16 27.78
N ARG A 83 18.58 30.13 28.62
CA ARG A 83 19.50 28.96 28.68
C ARG A 83 19.16 27.84 27.69
N HIS A 84 18.01 27.91 27.02
CA HIS A 84 17.48 26.84 26.16
C HIS A 84 17.22 27.37 24.75
N MET A 85 17.48 26.53 23.72
CA MET A 85 17.29 26.85 22.30
C MET A 85 15.84 27.15 21.90
N VAL A 86 14.89 26.58 22.64
CA VAL A 86 13.46 26.75 22.43
C VAL A 86 12.87 27.30 23.72
N ASN A 87 11.97 28.28 23.60
CA ASN A 87 11.21 28.75 24.74
C ASN A 87 10.08 27.76 25.06
N ILE A 88 10.39 26.78 25.89
CA ILE A 88 9.49 25.67 26.26
C ILE A 88 8.26 26.18 27.05
N GLU A 89 8.37 27.32 27.73
CA GLU A 89 7.30 27.88 28.56
C GLU A 89 6.11 28.37 27.72
N LEU A 90 6.36 28.78 26.47
CA LEU A 90 5.32 29.16 25.52
C LEU A 90 4.55 27.97 24.96
N ILE A 91 5.04 26.74 25.16
CA ILE A 91 4.47 25.53 24.59
C ILE A 91 3.65 24.80 25.66
N ASP A 92 2.33 24.72 25.43
CA ASP A 92 1.43 23.97 26.30
C ASP A 92 1.95 22.53 26.53
N PRO A 93 2.10 22.08 27.79
CA PRO A 93 2.62 20.76 28.12
C PRO A 93 1.71 19.62 27.61
N TYR A 94 0.40 19.78 27.66
CA TYR A 94 -0.56 18.79 27.19
C TYR A 94 -0.57 18.67 25.66
N LEU A 95 -0.23 19.74 24.93
CA LEU A 95 -0.01 19.66 23.48
C LEU A 95 1.20 18.77 23.17
N ARG A 96 2.30 18.95 23.92
CA ARG A 96 3.51 18.13 23.77
C ARG A 96 3.21 16.66 24.07
N TYR A 97 2.49 16.37 25.14
CA TYR A 97 2.05 15.01 25.47
C TYR A 97 1.12 14.43 24.39
N LEU A 98 0.21 15.22 23.83
CA LEU A 98 -0.67 14.78 22.75
C LEU A 98 0.12 14.37 21.50
N ILE A 99 1.06 15.20 21.06
CA ILE A 99 1.93 14.90 19.92
C ILE A 99 2.78 13.65 20.21
N LEU A 100 3.34 13.55 21.42
CA LEU A 100 4.15 12.41 21.85
C LEU A 100 3.34 11.10 21.85
N ILE A 101 2.15 11.08 22.44
CA ILE A 101 1.28 9.91 22.49
C ILE A 101 0.86 9.51 21.07
N LEU A 102 0.40 10.46 20.26
CA LEU A 102 0.00 10.18 18.88
C LEU A 102 1.18 9.61 18.08
N ASN A 103 2.37 10.16 18.21
CA ASN A 103 3.52 9.72 17.43
C ASN A 103 4.03 8.33 17.86
N THR A 104 4.14 8.10 19.18
CA THR A 104 4.78 6.89 19.72
C THR A 104 3.85 5.67 19.78
N ARG A 105 2.52 5.86 19.71
CA ARG A 105 1.54 4.77 19.90
C ARG A 105 1.81 3.52 19.05
N ARG A 106 2.15 3.70 17.76
CA ARG A 106 2.35 2.57 16.83
C ARG A 106 3.64 1.83 17.13
N PHE A 107 4.73 2.57 17.35
CA PHE A 107 6.01 2.00 17.74
C PHE A 107 5.88 1.19 19.04
N LEU A 108 5.25 1.75 20.07
CA LEU A 108 5.05 1.07 21.35
C LEU A 108 4.17 -0.18 21.19
N TYR A 109 3.11 -0.11 20.39
CA TYR A 109 2.26 -1.27 20.11
C TYR A 109 3.03 -2.40 19.40
N CYS A 110 3.80 -2.08 18.36
CA CYS A 110 4.61 -3.07 17.65
C CYS A 110 5.70 -3.69 18.53
N MET A 111 6.30 -2.91 19.44
CA MET A 111 7.26 -3.42 20.44
C MET A 111 6.59 -4.38 21.43
N LEU A 112 5.39 -4.07 21.90
CA LEU A 112 4.61 -4.95 22.77
C LEU A 112 4.26 -6.26 22.06
N LEU A 113 3.83 -6.18 20.80
CA LEU A 113 3.50 -7.35 20.00
C LEU A 113 4.73 -8.21 19.71
N ALA A 114 5.88 -7.59 19.43
CA ALA A 114 7.15 -8.29 19.20
C ALA A 114 7.59 -9.09 20.43
N LYS A 115 7.41 -8.53 21.63
CA LYS A 115 7.71 -9.23 22.90
C LYS A 115 6.78 -10.41 23.17
N TRP A 116 5.51 -10.29 22.80
CA TRP A 116 4.49 -11.32 23.04
C TRP A 116 4.23 -12.24 21.86
N LYS A 117 5.06 -12.17 20.80
CA LYS A 117 4.88 -12.94 19.56
C LYS A 117 4.83 -14.45 19.78
N ASN A 118 5.57 -14.97 20.77
CA ASN A 118 5.64 -16.41 21.06
C ASN A 118 4.39 -16.96 21.78
N ASN A 119 3.55 -16.09 22.34
CA ASN A 119 2.34 -16.47 23.07
C ASN A 119 1.14 -16.37 22.12
N GLU A 120 0.93 -17.41 21.30
CA GLU A 120 -0.11 -17.51 20.26
C GLU A 120 -1.56 -17.59 20.80
N CYS A 121 -1.80 -17.21 22.06
CA CYS A 121 -3.16 -17.16 22.57
C CYS A 121 -3.89 -15.94 21.98
N ARG A 122 -4.87 -16.19 21.10
CA ARG A 122 -5.74 -15.16 20.50
C ARG A 122 -6.31 -14.18 21.53
N ILE A 123 -6.63 -14.67 22.73
CA ILE A 123 -7.15 -13.86 23.84
C ILE A 123 -6.12 -12.82 24.27
N VAL A 124 -4.86 -13.23 24.47
CA VAL A 124 -3.77 -12.33 24.87
C VAL A 124 -3.55 -11.23 23.83
N ARG A 125 -3.57 -11.58 22.53
CA ARG A 125 -3.46 -10.57 21.45
C ARG A 125 -4.60 -9.56 21.49
N MET A 126 -5.83 -10.00 21.76
CA MET A 126 -6.99 -9.11 21.91
C MET A 126 -6.89 -8.24 23.16
N SER A 127 -6.47 -8.81 24.29
CA SER A 127 -6.25 -8.07 25.55
C SER A 127 -5.20 -6.98 25.39
N ILE A 128 -4.07 -7.27 24.73
CA ILE A 128 -3.04 -6.27 24.43
C ILE A 128 -3.62 -5.16 23.55
N LYS A 129 -4.34 -5.51 22.48
CA LYS A 129 -4.94 -4.53 21.56
C LYS A 129 -5.90 -3.58 22.24
N TYR A 130 -6.91 -4.09 22.93
CA TYR A 130 -7.92 -3.26 23.57
C TYR A 130 -7.41 -2.57 24.85
N GLY A 131 -6.52 -3.23 25.61
CA GLY A 131 -5.89 -2.64 26.79
C GLY A 131 -4.98 -1.48 26.43
N PHE A 132 -4.02 -1.68 25.52
CA PHE A 132 -3.13 -0.61 25.07
C PHE A 132 -3.89 0.50 24.35
N GLY A 133 -4.81 0.15 23.46
CA GLY A 133 -5.65 1.13 22.77
C GLY A 133 -6.50 1.96 23.73
N GLY A 134 -7.05 1.36 24.78
CA GLY A 134 -7.79 2.05 25.83
C GLY A 134 -6.93 3.05 26.60
N VAL A 135 -5.72 2.66 27.00
CA VAL A 135 -4.77 3.56 27.69
C VAL A 135 -4.38 4.74 26.80
N VAL A 136 -4.07 4.49 25.53
CA VAL A 136 -3.75 5.55 24.57
C VAL A 136 -4.93 6.51 24.39
N GLN A 137 -6.15 5.98 24.22
CA GLN A 137 -7.34 6.79 24.03
C GLN A 137 -7.65 7.64 25.28
N LEU A 138 -7.52 7.07 26.48
CA LEU A 138 -7.69 7.81 27.74
C LEU A 138 -6.66 8.93 27.88
N GLY A 139 -5.39 8.67 27.54
CA GLY A 139 -4.34 9.69 27.55
C GLY A 139 -4.62 10.84 26.58
N LEU A 140 -5.09 10.52 25.36
CA LEU A 140 -5.48 11.53 24.37
C LEU A 140 -6.70 12.34 24.81
N CYS A 141 -7.73 11.68 25.36
CA CYS A 141 -8.91 12.35 25.89
C CYS A 141 -8.56 13.28 27.07
N TYR A 142 -7.67 12.84 27.97
CA TYR A 142 -7.20 13.68 29.07
C TYR A 142 -6.43 14.90 28.57
N CYS A 143 -5.51 14.73 27.62
CA CYS A 143 -4.79 15.86 27.02
C CYS A 143 -5.75 16.83 26.31
N ALA A 144 -6.72 16.31 25.54
CA ALA A 144 -7.72 17.12 24.85
C ALA A 144 -8.61 17.90 25.83
N PHE A 145 -9.03 17.27 26.92
CA PHE A 145 -9.83 17.94 27.97
C PHE A 145 -9.05 19.06 28.65
N ARG A 146 -7.77 18.85 28.95
CA ARG A 146 -6.90 19.89 29.53
C ARG A 146 -6.65 21.03 28.54
N LEU A 147 -6.41 20.72 27.26
CA LEU A 147 -6.32 21.73 26.18
C LEU A 147 -7.61 22.55 26.07
N TYR A 148 -8.77 21.90 26.19
CA TYR A 148 -10.07 22.57 26.15
C TYR A 148 -10.27 23.55 27.32
N GLN A 149 -9.78 23.21 28.52
CA GLN A 149 -9.85 24.11 29.67
C GLN A 149 -8.95 25.34 29.52
N THR A 150 -7.78 25.17 28.88
CA THR A 150 -6.75 26.21 28.78
C THR A 150 -6.95 27.12 27.55
N HIS A 151 -7.45 26.59 26.44
CA HIS A 151 -7.51 27.28 25.15
C HIS A 151 -8.93 27.44 24.60
N THR A 152 -9.07 28.21 23.52
CA THR A 152 -10.36 28.49 22.88
C THR A 152 -10.97 27.28 22.19
N TYR A 153 -12.30 27.29 22.03
CA TYR A 153 -13.07 26.26 21.32
C TYR A 153 -12.58 25.97 19.89
N MET A 154 -11.92 26.94 19.24
CA MET A 154 -11.34 26.77 17.90
C MET A 154 -10.25 25.69 17.88
N LEU A 155 -9.49 25.54 18.97
CA LEU A 155 -8.47 24.50 19.09
C LEU A 155 -9.09 23.09 19.08
N LEU A 156 -10.22 22.92 19.76
CA LEU A 156 -10.92 21.64 19.82
C LEU A 156 -11.42 21.24 18.43
N PHE A 157 -11.92 22.20 17.66
CA PHE A 157 -12.32 21.97 16.27
C PHE A 157 -11.13 21.49 15.42
N TYR A 158 -9.97 22.15 15.52
CA TYR A 158 -8.78 21.69 14.81
C TYR A 158 -8.37 20.28 15.23
N LEU A 159 -8.36 19.97 16.53
CA LEU A 159 -7.97 18.65 17.05
C LEU A 159 -8.93 17.53 16.63
N SER A 160 -10.19 17.86 16.35
CA SER A 160 -11.18 16.90 15.87
C SER A 160 -10.93 16.45 14.43
N TYR A 161 -10.22 17.23 13.61
CA TYR A 161 -10.06 16.96 12.18
C TYR A 161 -9.45 15.59 11.86
N PRO A 162 -8.30 15.19 12.42
CA PRO A 162 -7.74 13.86 12.18
C PRO A 162 -8.65 12.73 12.67
N VAL A 163 -9.44 12.97 13.73
CA VAL A 163 -10.40 12.00 14.26
C VAL A 163 -11.53 11.79 13.26
N MET A 164 -12.09 12.87 12.70
CA MET A 164 -13.14 12.80 11.68
C MET A 164 -12.65 12.11 10.42
N VAL A 165 -11.45 12.46 9.94
CA VAL A 165 -10.83 11.79 8.78
C VAL A 165 -10.58 10.30 9.07
N TYR A 166 -10.13 9.95 10.28
CA TYR A 166 -9.93 8.57 10.69
C TYR A 166 -11.24 7.77 10.63
N LEU A 167 -12.31 8.31 11.23
CA LEU A 167 -13.62 7.67 11.24
C LEU A 167 -14.20 7.50 9.83
N LEU A 168 -13.96 8.45 8.92
CA LEU A 168 -14.39 8.35 7.52
C LEU A 168 -13.66 7.22 6.77
N ILE A 169 -12.35 7.07 6.99
CA ILE A 169 -11.53 6.09 6.26
C ILE A 169 -11.64 4.67 6.83
N PHE A 170 -11.61 4.53 8.16
CA PHE A 170 -11.48 3.25 8.88
C PHE A 170 -12.68 2.89 9.76
N GLY A 171 -13.63 3.81 9.95
CA GLY A 171 -14.74 3.62 10.89
C GLY A 171 -14.23 3.43 12.33
N PHE A 172 -14.87 2.52 13.07
CA PHE A 172 -14.54 2.21 14.46
C PHE A 172 -13.49 1.10 14.61
N GLN A 173 -12.75 0.75 13.56
CA GLN A 173 -11.69 -0.24 13.67
C GLN A 173 -10.52 0.33 14.48
N LEU A 174 -10.05 -0.38 15.51
CA LEU A 174 -8.91 0.06 16.32
C LEU A 174 -7.55 -0.31 15.71
N GLU A 175 -7.50 -1.38 14.91
CA GLU A 175 -6.25 -1.91 14.33
C GLU A 175 -5.47 -0.87 13.50
N PRO A 176 -6.10 -0.11 12.56
CA PRO A 176 -5.39 0.88 11.75
C PRO A 176 -4.82 2.06 12.54
N PHE A 177 -5.38 2.32 13.73
CA PHE A 177 -4.88 3.34 14.63
C PHE A 177 -3.55 2.92 15.28
N LEU A 178 -3.42 1.63 15.61
CA LEU A 178 -2.30 1.06 16.37
C LEU A 178 -1.22 0.41 15.51
N ARG A 179 -1.54 -0.05 14.29
CA ARG A 179 -0.62 -0.78 13.42
C ARG A 179 -0.78 -0.35 11.95
N THR A 180 0.30 -0.32 11.19
CA THR A 180 0.27 0.03 9.76
C THR A 180 0.03 -1.17 8.85
N ARG A 181 0.66 -2.31 9.16
CA ARG A 181 0.46 -3.56 8.43
C ARG A 181 -0.38 -4.49 9.28
N PHE A 182 -1.63 -4.73 8.92
CA PHE A 182 -2.45 -5.75 9.57
C PHE A 182 -2.91 -6.78 8.55
N GLU A 183 -3.01 -8.03 8.99
CA GLU A 183 -3.36 -9.18 8.17
C GLU A 183 -4.83 -9.11 7.75
N VAL A 184 -5.11 -9.30 6.46
CA VAL A 184 -6.46 -9.60 5.95
C VAL A 184 -6.64 -11.12 6.08
N PRO A 185 -7.87 -11.66 6.19
CA PRO A 185 -8.08 -13.11 6.05
C PRO A 185 -7.48 -13.61 4.72
N GLY A 186 -6.46 -14.47 4.79
CA GLY A 186 -5.72 -15.01 3.66
C GLY A 186 -4.49 -15.81 4.13
N VAL A 187 -3.73 -16.39 3.19
CA VAL A 187 -2.46 -17.07 3.50
C VAL A 187 -1.34 -16.03 3.53
N TYR A 188 -0.82 -15.75 4.74
CA TYR A 188 0.28 -14.82 4.96
C TYR A 188 1.51 -15.56 5.48
N ILE A 189 2.70 -15.22 4.96
CA ILE A 189 3.99 -15.65 5.49
C ILE A 189 4.80 -14.39 5.76
N ASN A 190 5.24 -14.19 7.02
CA ASN A 190 6.00 -13.00 7.44
C ASN A 190 5.28 -11.66 7.09
N ASP A 191 3.99 -11.54 7.41
CA ASP A 191 3.15 -10.34 7.16
C ASP A 191 2.98 -9.95 5.66
N LEU A 192 3.31 -10.87 4.75
CA LEU A 192 3.15 -10.72 3.30
C LEU A 192 2.15 -11.76 2.76
N PRO A 193 1.23 -11.37 1.86
CA PRO A 193 0.36 -12.33 1.21
C PRO A 193 1.18 -13.25 0.32
N VAL A 194 0.75 -14.52 0.23
CA VAL A 194 1.41 -15.53 -0.60
C VAL A 194 0.59 -15.75 -1.86
N HIS A 195 1.26 -15.66 -3.01
CA HIS A 195 0.65 -16.03 -4.28
C HIS A 195 0.67 -17.55 -4.46
N SER A 196 -0.49 -18.13 -4.80
CA SER A 196 -0.61 -19.56 -5.12
C SER A 196 -0.81 -19.74 -6.62
N CYS A 197 0.16 -20.36 -7.31
CA CYS A 197 0.03 -20.68 -8.73
C CYS A 197 -0.98 -21.83 -8.92
N THR A 198 -2.27 -21.50 -9.00
CA THR A 198 -3.35 -22.45 -9.25
C THR A 198 -3.79 -22.40 -10.72
N THR A 199 -4.37 -23.49 -11.21
CA THR A 199 -5.02 -23.53 -12.54
C THR A 199 -6.51 -23.23 -12.48
N ASN A 200 -7.07 -23.04 -11.28
CA ASN A 200 -8.49 -22.85 -11.06
C ASN A 200 -8.89 -21.38 -11.24
N ALA A 201 -9.65 -21.10 -12.31
CA ALA A 201 -10.13 -19.77 -12.65
C ALA A 201 -10.93 -19.06 -11.53
N ALA A 202 -11.65 -19.80 -10.68
CA ALA A 202 -12.39 -19.19 -9.57
C ALA A 202 -11.45 -18.72 -8.46
N GLN A 203 -10.50 -19.58 -8.06
CA GLN A 203 -9.53 -19.27 -7.01
C GLN A 203 -8.62 -18.10 -7.38
N ILE A 204 -8.18 -18.00 -8.63
CA ILE A 204 -7.40 -16.86 -9.12
C ILE A 204 -8.17 -15.54 -8.95
N ARG A 205 -9.49 -15.52 -9.22
CA ARG A 205 -10.30 -14.30 -9.04
C ARG A 205 -10.50 -13.93 -7.59
N ASP A 206 -10.73 -14.91 -6.73
CA ASP A 206 -10.89 -14.70 -5.29
C ASP A 206 -9.58 -14.19 -4.65
N GLU A 207 -8.44 -14.72 -5.10
CA GLU A 207 -7.11 -14.23 -4.71
C GLU A 207 -6.90 -12.77 -5.13
N ILE A 208 -7.21 -12.43 -6.39
CA ILE A 208 -7.10 -11.06 -6.91
C ILE A 208 -7.97 -10.09 -6.11
N GLU A 209 -9.18 -10.49 -5.75
CA GLU A 209 -10.07 -9.66 -4.95
C GLU A 209 -9.49 -9.42 -3.54
N THR A 210 -8.91 -10.44 -2.93
CA THR A 210 -8.25 -10.35 -1.63
C THR A 210 -7.03 -9.43 -1.70
N LEU A 211 -6.16 -9.60 -2.71
CA LEU A 211 -4.98 -8.77 -2.95
C LEU A 211 -5.34 -7.30 -3.24
N ARG A 212 -6.40 -7.07 -4.03
CA ARG A 212 -6.93 -5.74 -4.31
C ARG A 212 -7.44 -5.07 -3.04
N HIS A 213 -8.15 -5.81 -2.19
CA HIS A 213 -8.63 -5.29 -0.91
C HIS A 213 -7.47 -4.93 0.02
N ASP A 214 -6.47 -5.81 0.15
CA ASP A 214 -5.26 -5.58 0.93
C ASP A 214 -4.50 -4.33 0.44
N PHE A 215 -4.27 -4.21 -0.87
CA PHE A 215 -3.62 -3.04 -1.46
C PHE A 215 -4.37 -1.74 -1.15
N ASN A 216 -5.69 -1.71 -1.36
CA ASN A 216 -6.50 -0.53 -1.08
C ASN A 216 -6.46 -0.14 0.40
N ARG A 217 -6.41 -1.12 1.31
CA ARG A 217 -6.35 -0.89 2.75
C ARG A 217 -4.98 -0.35 3.17
N ARG A 218 -3.89 -0.88 2.61
CA ARG A 218 -2.52 -0.31 2.77
C ARG A 218 -2.44 1.12 2.22
N PHE A 219 -3.06 1.38 1.07
CA PHE A 219 -3.05 2.72 0.47
C PHE A 219 -3.79 3.75 1.33
N LYS A 220 -4.98 3.40 1.84
CA LYS A 220 -5.71 4.22 2.82
C LYS A 220 -4.86 4.53 4.06
N GLN A 221 -4.17 3.53 4.59
CA GLN A 221 -3.28 3.68 5.74
C GLN A 221 -2.09 4.59 5.46
N LEU A 222 -1.50 4.48 4.28
CA LEU A 222 -0.41 5.34 3.83
C LEU A 222 -0.84 6.80 3.79
N ILE A 223 -1.98 7.10 3.14
CA ILE A 223 -2.51 8.46 3.04
C ILE A 223 -2.85 9.02 4.42
N PHE A 224 -3.52 8.24 5.27
CA PHE A 224 -3.82 8.69 6.63
C PHE A 224 -2.54 8.97 7.44
N THR A 225 -1.51 8.14 7.29
CA THR A 225 -0.24 8.30 8.01
C THR A 225 0.49 9.56 7.59
N CYS A 226 0.62 9.85 6.29
CA CYS A 226 1.29 11.08 5.84
C CYS A 226 0.51 12.34 6.27
N MET A 227 -0.82 12.32 6.16
CA MET A 227 -1.68 13.42 6.57
C MET A 227 -1.61 13.66 8.08
N LEU A 228 -1.66 12.60 8.89
CA LEU A 228 -1.54 12.71 10.35
C LEU A 228 -0.17 13.27 10.75
N ASN A 229 0.92 12.79 10.13
CA ASN A 229 2.26 13.27 10.42
C ASN A 229 2.44 14.76 10.07
N ALA A 230 1.93 15.17 8.91
CA ALA A 230 1.91 16.58 8.52
C ALA A 230 1.10 17.41 9.52
N TYR A 231 -0.05 16.89 9.96
CA TYR A 231 -0.90 17.52 10.94
C TYR A 231 -0.22 17.71 12.29
N LEU A 232 0.53 16.71 12.79
CA LEU A 232 1.28 16.82 14.06
C LEU A 232 2.31 17.96 14.04
N VAL A 233 2.89 18.25 12.88
CA VAL A 233 3.83 19.36 12.66
C VAL A 233 3.08 20.69 12.42
N LEU A 234 1.88 20.64 11.86
CA LEU A 234 1.05 21.81 11.61
C LEU A 234 0.42 22.38 12.89
N ILE A 235 -0.03 21.54 13.83
CA ILE A 235 -0.73 22.00 15.05
C ILE A 235 0.06 23.10 15.76
N PRO A 236 1.36 22.97 16.08
CA PRO A 236 2.12 24.04 16.73
C PRO A 236 1.99 25.41 16.04
N CYS A 237 1.89 25.44 14.71
CA CYS A 237 1.74 26.67 13.91
C CYS A 237 0.37 27.32 14.12
N LEU A 238 -0.67 26.51 14.30
CA LEU A 238 -2.04 26.96 14.50
C LEU A 238 -2.24 27.55 15.91
N LEU A 239 -1.46 27.09 16.90
CA LEU A 239 -1.59 27.55 18.30
C LEU A 239 -0.68 28.74 18.63
N SER A 240 0.34 29.01 17.82
CA SER A 240 1.30 30.09 18.05
C SER A 240 0.74 31.46 17.67
N LEU A 241 -0.38 31.87 18.29
CA LEU A 241 -1.08 33.13 18.03
C LEU A 241 -0.35 34.36 18.59
N SER A 242 0.48 34.17 19.63
CA SER A 242 1.21 35.22 20.33
C SER A 242 2.65 35.41 19.87
N VAL A 243 3.15 34.55 18.97
CA VAL A 243 4.56 34.54 18.54
C VAL A 243 4.65 34.91 17.06
N GLN A 244 5.53 35.85 16.73
CA GLN A 244 5.82 36.20 15.34
C GLN A 244 6.83 35.21 14.76
N TYR A 245 6.41 34.47 13.74
CA TYR A 245 7.27 33.54 12.99
C TYR A 245 6.94 33.59 11.50
N ASN A 246 7.84 33.06 10.67
CA ASN A 246 7.64 33.02 9.22
C ASN A 246 6.68 31.87 8.86
N VAL A 247 5.38 32.19 8.77
CA VAL A 247 4.30 31.24 8.47
C VAL A 247 4.53 30.51 7.14
N MET A 248 5.04 31.21 6.11
CA MET A 248 5.28 30.62 4.81
C MET A 248 6.33 29.51 4.86
N ARG A 249 7.47 29.74 5.53
CA ARG A 249 8.51 28.72 5.68
C ARG A 249 8.10 27.58 6.61
N ALA A 250 7.34 27.89 7.67
CA ALA A 250 6.76 26.88 8.53
C ALA A 250 5.74 25.98 7.79
N ALA A 251 4.93 26.55 6.90
CA ALA A 251 4.00 25.82 6.05
C ALA A 251 4.74 24.98 4.99
N GLN A 252 5.80 25.53 4.38
CA GLN A 252 6.69 24.76 3.49
C GLN A 252 7.26 23.53 4.20
N HIS A 253 7.74 23.68 5.44
CA HIS A 253 8.21 22.53 6.24
C HIS A 253 7.11 21.48 6.44
N CYS A 254 5.87 21.90 6.73
CA CYS A 254 4.75 20.95 6.86
C CYS A 254 4.49 20.16 5.56
N ILE A 255 4.57 20.81 4.40
CA ILE A 255 4.40 20.16 3.09
C ILE A 255 5.54 19.17 2.84
N ILE A 256 6.79 19.59 3.08
CA ILE A 256 7.97 18.74 2.88
C ILE A 256 7.91 17.52 3.81
N VAL A 257 7.54 17.71 5.08
CA VAL A 257 7.33 16.60 6.03
C VAL A 257 6.21 15.66 5.58
N CYS A 258 5.11 16.19 5.02
CA CYS A 258 4.04 15.37 4.46
C CYS A 258 4.56 14.46 3.33
N LEU A 259 5.31 15.03 2.39
CA LEU A 259 5.89 14.29 1.27
C LEU A 259 6.96 13.29 1.73
N GLY A 260 7.82 13.66 2.67
CA GLY A 260 8.80 12.75 3.27
C GLY A 260 8.12 11.58 4.02
N ALA A 261 7.07 11.88 4.80
CA ALA A 261 6.26 10.85 5.47
C ALA A 261 5.57 9.92 4.47
N PHE A 262 5.04 10.46 3.37
CA PHE A 262 4.43 9.69 2.28
C PHE A 262 5.44 8.72 1.67
N SER A 263 6.61 9.21 1.26
CA SER A 263 7.66 8.39 0.63
C SER A 263 8.19 7.30 1.57
N LEU A 264 8.47 7.65 2.83
CA LEU A 264 8.93 6.69 3.82
C LEU A 264 7.84 5.64 4.14
N SER A 265 6.58 6.07 4.24
CA SER A 265 5.44 5.15 4.43
C SER A 265 5.24 4.25 3.22
N ALA A 266 5.47 4.74 2.00
CA ALA A 266 5.37 3.95 0.76
C ALA A 266 6.42 2.84 0.74
N VAL A 267 7.68 3.18 1.03
CA VAL A 267 8.79 2.21 1.13
C VAL A 267 8.49 1.11 2.16
N PHE A 268 7.88 1.46 3.29
CA PHE A 268 7.52 0.48 4.30
C PHE A 268 6.22 -0.27 3.98
N SER A 269 5.24 0.32 3.30
CA SER A 269 3.97 -0.37 3.04
C SER A 269 4.05 -1.34 1.86
N TYR A 270 4.94 -1.05 0.90
CA TYR A 270 5.09 -1.78 -0.36
C TYR A 270 6.53 -2.27 -0.56
N PRO A 271 6.97 -3.30 0.18
CA PRO A 271 8.25 -3.94 -0.10
C PRO A 271 8.23 -4.60 -1.49
N PRO A 272 9.38 -4.73 -2.18
CA PRO A 272 9.43 -5.29 -3.55
C PRO A 272 8.81 -6.69 -3.70
N LYS A 273 8.96 -7.55 -2.69
CA LYS A 273 8.32 -8.89 -2.64
C LYS A 273 6.79 -8.83 -2.68
N TYR A 274 6.20 -7.81 -2.06
CA TYR A 274 4.75 -7.60 -2.11
C TYR A 274 4.30 -7.25 -3.53
N SER A 275 5.02 -6.36 -4.20
CA SER A 275 4.74 -6.01 -5.60
C SER A 275 4.95 -7.19 -6.56
N ASP A 276 5.94 -8.04 -6.30
CA ASP A 276 6.14 -9.29 -7.03
C ASP A 276 4.92 -10.22 -6.89
N THR A 277 4.40 -10.39 -5.67
CA THR A 277 3.18 -11.18 -5.44
C THR A 277 1.99 -10.66 -6.26
N LEU A 278 1.79 -9.33 -6.28
CA LEU A 278 0.74 -8.68 -7.08
C LEU A 278 0.96 -8.82 -8.59
N HIS A 279 2.21 -8.74 -9.03
CA HIS A 279 2.60 -8.92 -10.43
C HIS A 279 2.32 -10.35 -10.90
N ARG A 280 2.76 -11.36 -10.15
CA ARG A 280 2.52 -12.77 -10.44
C ARG A 280 1.04 -13.08 -10.55
N ALA A 281 0.24 -12.63 -9.59
CA ALA A 281 -1.21 -12.78 -9.63
C ALA A 281 -1.81 -12.12 -10.88
N THR A 282 -1.27 -10.97 -11.30
CA THR A 282 -1.70 -10.25 -12.51
C THR A 282 -1.44 -11.05 -13.78
N LEU A 283 -0.32 -11.77 -13.87
CA LEU A 283 0.00 -12.62 -15.03
C LEU A 283 -1.02 -13.76 -15.22
N HIS A 284 -1.57 -14.28 -14.11
CA HIS A 284 -2.62 -15.32 -14.14
C HIS A 284 -4.02 -14.76 -14.39
N LEU A 285 -4.28 -13.50 -14.02
CA LEU A 285 -5.54 -12.83 -14.29
C LEU A 285 -5.66 -12.45 -15.78
N ALA A 286 -4.59 -11.84 -16.29
CA ALA A 286 -4.50 -11.11 -17.55
C ALA A 286 -5.67 -10.14 -17.81
N SER A 287 -5.79 -9.63 -19.04
CA SER A 287 -6.85 -8.68 -19.38
C SER A 287 -7.68 -9.13 -20.58
N LEU A 288 -8.95 -8.72 -20.56
CA LEU A 288 -9.87 -8.85 -21.68
C LEU A 288 -10.15 -7.47 -22.25
N GLN A 289 -9.66 -7.21 -23.45
CA GLN A 289 -9.90 -5.95 -24.14
C GLN A 289 -11.13 -6.08 -25.01
N ARG A 290 -12.07 -5.12 -24.88
CA ARG A 290 -13.24 -5.06 -25.75
C ARG A 290 -12.77 -4.80 -27.18
N MET A 291 -13.27 -5.58 -28.12
CA MET A 291 -13.08 -5.26 -29.54
C MET A 291 -14.11 -4.21 -29.91
N ASP A 292 -13.65 -3.02 -30.26
CA ASP A 292 -14.53 -1.97 -30.77
C ASP A 292 -15.05 -2.35 -32.15
N ARG A 293 -16.31 -1.98 -32.45
CA ARG A 293 -16.90 -2.15 -33.77
C ARG A 293 -16.24 -1.16 -34.71
N ASP A 294 -15.18 -1.59 -35.36
CA ASP A 294 -14.54 -0.82 -36.41
C ASP A 294 -15.35 -1.04 -37.70
N PRO A 295 -15.97 0.01 -38.29
CA PRO A 295 -16.84 -0.13 -39.46
C PRO A 295 -16.15 -0.82 -40.65
N GLN A 296 -14.83 -0.67 -40.77
CA GLN A 296 -14.03 -1.29 -41.83
C GLN A 296 -13.66 -2.76 -41.57
N ALA A 297 -13.68 -3.22 -40.31
CA ALA A 297 -13.40 -4.61 -39.93
C ALA A 297 -14.68 -5.44 -39.73
N ALA A 298 -15.87 -4.89 -40.01
CA ALA A 298 -17.15 -5.55 -39.79
C ALA A 298 -17.27 -7.00 -40.35
N PRO A 299 -16.84 -7.33 -41.59
CA PRO A 299 -16.98 -8.70 -42.11
C PRO A 299 -16.05 -9.71 -41.43
N SER A 300 -14.80 -9.32 -41.13
CA SER A 300 -13.87 -10.18 -40.39
C SER A 300 -14.26 -10.32 -38.91
N GLN A 301 -14.82 -9.27 -38.31
CA GLN A 301 -15.36 -9.31 -36.95
C GLN A 301 -16.60 -10.21 -36.85
N LEU A 302 -17.44 -10.31 -37.88
CA LEU A 302 -18.59 -11.22 -37.89
C LEU A 302 -18.17 -12.70 -37.92
N ILE A 303 -17.14 -13.04 -38.71
CA ILE A 303 -16.56 -14.39 -38.74
C ILE A 303 -15.94 -14.73 -37.37
N VAL A 304 -15.19 -13.78 -36.79
CA VAL A 304 -14.61 -13.92 -35.45
C VAL A 304 -15.72 -14.04 -34.39
N ALA A 305 -16.82 -13.30 -34.53
CA ALA A 305 -17.97 -13.38 -33.62
C ALA A 305 -18.69 -14.71 -33.70
N ALA A 306 -18.81 -15.30 -34.90
CA ALA A 306 -19.43 -16.60 -35.12
C ALA A 306 -18.60 -17.74 -34.50
N ASN A 307 -17.27 -17.61 -34.51
CA ASN A 307 -16.35 -18.59 -33.94
C ASN A 307 -15.96 -18.30 -32.48
N ALA A 308 -16.40 -17.16 -31.92
CA ALA A 308 -16.07 -16.78 -30.54
C ALA A 308 -16.81 -17.66 -29.54
N GLN A 309 -16.08 -18.13 -28.53
CA GLN A 309 -16.66 -18.93 -27.46
C GLN A 309 -17.44 -18.03 -26.49
N ASN A 310 -18.54 -18.55 -25.92
CA ASN A 310 -19.21 -17.85 -24.83
C ASN A 310 -18.32 -17.84 -23.58
N TRP A 311 -18.24 -16.69 -22.92
CA TRP A 311 -17.46 -16.58 -21.69
C TRP A 311 -18.06 -17.47 -20.58
N SER A 312 -17.19 -18.19 -19.87
CA SER A 312 -17.53 -19.08 -18.76
C SER A 312 -16.68 -18.73 -17.54
N LYS A 313 -17.30 -18.80 -16.35
CA LYS A 313 -16.64 -18.51 -15.08
C LYS A 313 -15.50 -19.49 -14.78
N TYR A 314 -15.62 -20.76 -15.16
CA TYR A 314 -14.63 -21.78 -14.77
C TYR A 314 -13.56 -22.04 -15.82
N THR A 315 -13.65 -21.38 -16.98
CA THR A 315 -12.75 -21.60 -18.09
C THR A 315 -11.58 -20.62 -18.04
N VAL A 316 -10.40 -21.15 -18.39
CA VAL A 316 -9.17 -20.40 -18.57
C VAL A 316 -8.96 -20.22 -20.06
N TYR A 317 -8.70 -18.99 -20.49
CA TYR A 317 -8.57 -18.63 -21.90
C TYR A 317 -7.10 -18.44 -22.28
N GLY A 318 -6.67 -19.01 -23.40
CA GLY A 318 -5.31 -18.85 -23.92
C GLY A 318 -5.05 -17.48 -24.54
N HIS A 319 -3.83 -17.26 -25.03
CA HIS A 319 -3.47 -16.02 -25.72
C HIS A 319 -4.29 -15.79 -26.99
N GLY A 320 -4.81 -14.57 -27.18
CA GLY A 320 -5.50 -14.15 -28.41
C GLY A 320 -6.90 -14.71 -28.63
N THR A 321 -7.39 -15.60 -27.76
CA THR A 321 -8.76 -16.13 -27.82
C THR A 321 -9.81 -15.01 -27.70
N VAL A 322 -10.91 -15.16 -28.45
CA VAL A 322 -12.01 -14.19 -28.45
C VAL A 322 -13.21 -14.80 -27.74
N VAL A 323 -13.73 -14.07 -26.76
CA VAL A 323 -14.87 -14.48 -25.93
C VAL A 323 -16.03 -13.51 -26.09
N LYS A 324 -17.24 -14.06 -26.13
CA LYS A 324 -18.49 -13.29 -26.16
C LYS A 324 -19.07 -13.18 -24.76
N HIS A 325 -19.39 -11.96 -24.34
CA HIS A 325 -20.00 -11.67 -23.04
C HIS A 325 -20.86 -10.42 -23.12
N ASN A 326 -22.10 -10.47 -22.61
CA ASN A 326 -23.07 -9.37 -22.62
C ASN A 326 -23.22 -8.67 -23.99
N GLY A 327 -23.24 -9.46 -25.08
CA GLY A 327 -23.41 -8.94 -26.44
C GLY A 327 -22.18 -8.24 -27.03
N ALA A 328 -21.06 -8.16 -26.30
CA ALA A 328 -19.78 -7.64 -26.77
C ALA A 328 -18.75 -8.76 -26.93
N LEU A 329 -17.77 -8.51 -27.80
CA LEU A 329 -16.63 -9.40 -28.01
C LEU A 329 -15.41 -8.84 -27.28
N TYR A 330 -14.67 -9.73 -26.64
CA TYR A 330 -13.45 -9.41 -25.92
C TYR A 330 -12.33 -10.31 -26.39
N ARG A 331 -11.13 -9.75 -26.55
CA ARG A 331 -9.91 -10.51 -26.87
C ARG A 331 -9.06 -10.66 -25.62
N SER A 332 -8.55 -11.86 -25.37
CA SER A 332 -7.60 -12.15 -24.30
C SER A 332 -6.21 -11.58 -24.60
N HIS A 333 -5.63 -10.93 -23.59
CA HIS A 333 -4.33 -10.29 -23.67
C HIS A 333 -3.46 -10.74 -22.49
N GLY A 334 -2.70 -11.80 -22.73
CA GLY A 334 -1.83 -12.50 -21.77
C GLY A 334 -1.64 -13.96 -22.21
N LEU A 335 -0.74 -14.71 -21.58
CA LEU A 335 -0.60 -16.16 -21.82
C LEU A 335 -1.85 -16.92 -21.37
N VAL A 336 -2.40 -16.49 -20.23
CA VAL A 336 -3.53 -17.10 -19.53
C VAL A 336 -4.48 -15.99 -19.13
N THR A 337 -5.75 -16.08 -19.49
CA THR A 337 -6.75 -15.06 -19.17
C THR A 337 -7.92 -15.65 -18.41
N VAL A 338 -8.11 -15.11 -17.21
CA VAL A 338 -9.16 -15.51 -16.27
C VAL A 338 -10.08 -14.33 -15.96
N ALA A 339 -9.69 -13.10 -16.32
CA ALA A 339 -10.48 -11.90 -16.05
C ALA A 339 -11.96 -12.03 -16.49
N THR A 340 -12.85 -11.42 -15.72
CA THR A 340 -14.27 -11.25 -16.09
C THR A 340 -14.40 -10.12 -17.12
N PRO A 341 -14.95 -10.37 -18.31
CA PRO A 341 -15.09 -9.36 -19.36
C PRO A 341 -15.92 -8.17 -18.88
N GLY A 342 -15.44 -6.95 -19.16
CA GLY A 342 -16.12 -5.71 -18.75
C GLY A 342 -15.94 -5.32 -17.27
N ASN A 343 -15.23 -6.11 -16.45
CA ASN A 343 -14.95 -5.73 -15.07
C ASN A 343 -13.80 -4.70 -14.99
N ALA A 344 -14.15 -3.47 -14.65
CA ALA A 344 -13.19 -2.37 -14.54
C ALA A 344 -12.15 -2.58 -13.43
N SER A 345 -12.47 -3.34 -12.37
CA SER A 345 -11.54 -3.59 -11.27
C SER A 345 -10.37 -4.48 -11.70
N HIS A 346 -10.66 -5.56 -12.44
CA HIS A 346 -9.64 -6.45 -12.99
C HIS A 346 -8.75 -5.73 -14.00
N LEU A 347 -9.35 -4.88 -14.84
CA LEU A 347 -8.58 -4.10 -15.81
C LEU A 347 -7.64 -3.09 -15.13
N ARG A 348 -8.09 -2.40 -14.08
CA ARG A 348 -7.24 -1.48 -13.30
C ARG A 348 -6.13 -2.22 -12.57
N PHE A 349 -6.45 -3.35 -11.94
CA PHE A 349 -5.47 -4.21 -11.26
C PHE A 349 -4.39 -4.67 -12.25
N TYR A 350 -4.81 -5.15 -13.42
CA TYR A 350 -3.90 -5.54 -14.49
C TYR A 350 -3.00 -4.38 -14.93
N LYS A 351 -3.57 -3.22 -15.27
CA LYS A 351 -2.79 -2.06 -15.71
C LYS A 351 -1.77 -1.58 -14.66
N LEU A 352 -2.14 -1.64 -13.39
CA LEU A 352 -1.30 -1.15 -12.29
C LEU A 352 -0.14 -2.11 -11.95
N PHE A 353 -0.39 -3.42 -11.95
CA PHE A 353 0.58 -4.42 -11.47
C PHE A 353 1.21 -5.28 -12.58
N HIS A 354 0.80 -5.12 -13.84
CA HIS A 354 1.47 -5.77 -14.97
C HIS A 354 2.91 -5.28 -15.14
N ASN A 355 3.21 -4.02 -14.82
CA ASN A 355 4.59 -3.52 -14.75
C ASN A 355 4.81 -2.71 -13.46
N PRO A 356 5.12 -3.38 -12.34
CA PRO A 356 5.26 -2.70 -11.05
C PRO A 356 6.46 -1.74 -11.00
N THR A 357 7.41 -1.85 -11.94
CA THR A 357 8.53 -0.90 -12.12
C THR A 357 8.04 0.55 -12.24
N VAL A 358 6.87 0.76 -12.86
CA VAL A 358 6.28 2.09 -13.03
C VAL A 358 5.98 2.74 -11.67
N ILE A 359 5.47 1.97 -10.70
CA ILE A 359 5.17 2.47 -9.35
C ILE A 359 6.45 2.95 -8.66
N TYR A 360 7.51 2.15 -8.69
CA TYR A 360 8.78 2.54 -8.06
C TYR A 360 9.45 3.71 -8.79
N SER A 361 9.36 3.76 -10.13
CA SER A 361 9.91 4.87 -10.91
C SER A 361 9.20 6.20 -10.63
N THR A 362 7.87 6.18 -10.46
CA THR A 362 7.09 7.39 -10.16
C THR A 362 7.36 7.88 -8.74
N LEU A 363 7.41 6.97 -7.76
CA LEU A 363 7.78 7.30 -6.39
C LEU A 363 9.22 7.82 -6.28
N ALA A 364 10.18 7.21 -6.98
CA ALA A 364 11.57 7.66 -7.00
C ALA A 364 11.72 9.05 -7.63
N SER A 365 11.03 9.31 -8.76
CA SER A 365 11.01 10.63 -9.40
C SER A 365 10.37 11.69 -8.54
N LEU A 366 9.24 11.38 -7.88
CA LEU A 366 8.61 12.28 -6.92
C LEU A 366 9.57 12.62 -5.78
N GLN A 367 10.25 11.62 -5.21
CA GLN A 367 11.20 11.83 -4.12
C GLN A 367 12.46 12.61 -4.57
N ALA A 368 12.94 12.39 -5.79
CA ALA A 368 14.01 13.19 -6.36
C ALA A 368 13.62 14.67 -6.49
N ALA A 369 12.39 14.94 -6.95
CA ALA A 369 11.87 16.31 -7.05
C ALA A 369 11.78 16.97 -5.67
N VAL A 370 11.34 16.25 -4.63
CA VAL A 370 11.32 16.75 -3.24
C VAL A 370 12.72 17.11 -2.77
N LEU A 371 13.70 16.23 -2.95
CA LEU A 371 15.10 16.49 -2.59
C LEU A 371 15.69 17.69 -3.33
N LEU A 372 15.38 17.86 -4.61
CA LEU A 372 15.81 19.04 -5.38
C LEU A 372 15.21 20.34 -4.82
N VAL A 373 13.94 20.31 -4.41
CA VAL A 373 13.29 21.46 -3.77
C VAL A 373 13.92 21.76 -2.40
N GLU A 374 14.22 20.74 -1.60
CA GLU A 374 14.90 20.89 -0.32
C GLU A 374 16.30 21.52 -0.50
N ILE A 375 17.11 21.01 -1.45
CA ILE A 375 18.44 21.54 -1.77
C ILE A 375 18.34 22.98 -2.31
N ALA A 376 17.40 23.25 -3.22
CA ALA A 376 17.18 24.60 -3.75
C ALA A 376 16.79 25.57 -2.63
N SER A 377 15.96 25.15 -1.69
CA SER A 377 15.56 25.97 -0.54
C SER A 377 16.74 26.29 0.40
N LEU A 378 17.78 25.44 0.47
CA LEU A 378 19.00 25.73 1.22
C LEU A 378 19.90 26.76 0.55
N SER A 379 19.84 26.87 -0.78
CA SER A 379 20.70 27.77 -1.58
C SER A 379 20.31 29.26 -1.50
N ALA A 380 19.18 29.56 -0.84
CA ALA A 380 18.70 30.94 -0.69
C ALA A 380 19.65 31.76 0.20
N ALA A 381 20.15 32.89 -0.32
CA ALA A 381 21.17 33.73 0.33
C ALA A 381 20.80 34.32 1.71
N SER A 382 19.51 34.31 2.08
CA SER A 382 18.97 34.91 3.32
C SER A 382 18.27 33.88 4.22
N ILE A 383 18.77 32.65 4.28
CA ILE A 383 18.18 31.62 5.13
C ILE A 383 18.64 31.75 6.59
N GLU A 384 17.68 31.79 7.52
CA GLU A 384 17.96 31.77 8.96
C GLU A 384 18.42 30.37 9.40
N TRP A 385 19.32 30.30 10.40
CA TRP A 385 19.98 29.06 10.84
C TRP A 385 19.01 27.94 11.22
N HIS A 386 17.85 28.26 11.81
CA HIS A 386 16.87 27.24 12.23
C HIS A 386 16.15 26.62 11.04
N PHE A 387 15.92 27.39 9.97
CA PHE A 387 15.38 26.84 8.72
C PHE A 387 16.41 25.98 8.00
N VAL A 388 17.71 26.32 8.08
CA VAL A 388 18.79 25.43 7.60
C VAL A 388 18.73 24.10 8.34
N LEU A 389 18.69 24.13 9.68
CA LEU A 389 18.59 22.91 10.50
C LEU A 389 17.35 22.08 10.12
N SER A 390 16.23 22.76 9.88
CA SER A 390 14.97 22.13 9.50
C SER A 390 15.02 21.40 8.18
N ILE A 391 15.48 22.09 7.15
CA ILE A 391 15.57 21.51 5.80
C ILE A 391 16.66 20.44 5.76
N SER A 392 17.80 20.64 6.43
CA SER A 392 18.86 19.64 6.51
C SER A 392 18.41 18.34 7.18
N PHE A 393 17.66 18.43 8.29
CA PHE A 393 17.11 17.24 8.95
C PHE A 393 16.20 16.45 8.02
N VAL A 394 15.23 17.12 7.38
CA VAL A 394 14.27 16.45 6.51
C VAL A 394 14.98 15.91 5.27
N ALA A 395 15.87 16.67 4.64
CA ALA A 395 16.67 16.23 3.49
C ALA A 395 17.48 14.97 3.79
N PHE A 396 18.15 14.91 4.95
CA PHE A 396 18.90 13.73 5.35
C PHE A 396 18.01 12.48 5.45
N THR A 397 16.83 12.60 6.05
CA THR A 397 15.87 11.48 6.12
C THR A 397 15.25 11.14 4.77
N SER A 398 14.98 12.15 3.93
CA SER A 398 14.50 12.04 2.56
C SER A 398 15.48 11.29 1.66
N MET A 399 16.79 11.42 1.88
CA MET A 399 17.83 10.66 1.16
C MET A 399 17.73 9.15 1.42
N VAL A 400 17.40 8.73 2.64
CA VAL A 400 17.23 7.30 2.97
C VAL A 400 16.06 6.69 2.19
N ALA A 401 14.93 7.41 2.14
CA ALA A 401 13.77 6.99 1.35
C ALA A 401 14.10 6.93 -0.15
N PHE A 402 14.79 7.95 -0.67
CA PHE A 402 15.23 8.00 -2.06
C PHE A 402 16.13 6.83 -2.44
N PHE A 403 17.16 6.55 -1.64
CA PHE A 403 18.06 5.43 -1.87
C PHE A 403 17.31 4.09 -1.96
N LYS A 404 16.38 3.85 -1.03
CA LYS A 404 15.57 2.62 -1.05
C LYS A 404 14.68 2.54 -2.30
N LEU A 405 14.00 3.63 -2.67
CA LEU A 405 13.15 3.66 -3.87
C LEU A 405 13.94 3.42 -5.16
N VAL A 406 15.11 4.05 -5.31
CA VAL A 406 15.98 3.85 -6.48
C VAL A 406 16.49 2.41 -6.54
N ARG A 407 16.97 1.87 -5.41
CA ARG A 407 17.38 0.46 -5.33
C ARG A 407 16.26 -0.49 -5.76
N ASP A 408 15.06 -0.28 -5.22
CA ASP A 408 13.90 -1.13 -5.49
C ASP A 408 13.44 -1.01 -6.95
N TYR A 409 13.50 0.20 -7.52
CA TYR A 409 13.30 0.45 -8.96
C TYR A 409 14.31 -0.30 -9.83
N LEU A 410 15.60 -0.25 -9.51
CA LEU A 410 16.63 -0.95 -10.29
C LEU A 410 16.44 -2.47 -10.24
N ILE A 411 16.21 -3.03 -9.05
CA ILE A 411 15.97 -4.47 -8.87
C ILE A 411 14.77 -4.92 -9.70
N THR A 412 13.63 -4.23 -9.55
CA THR A 412 12.40 -4.57 -10.28
C THR A 412 12.56 -4.41 -11.78
N LYS A 413 13.19 -3.33 -12.24
CA LYS A 413 13.47 -3.10 -13.68
C LYS A 413 14.27 -4.24 -14.30
N HIS A 414 15.33 -4.70 -13.64
CA HIS A 414 16.15 -5.79 -14.16
C HIS A 414 15.40 -7.13 -14.15
N LEU A 415 14.70 -7.43 -13.05
CA LEU A 415 13.94 -8.66 -12.90
C LEU A 415 12.83 -8.81 -13.96
N TYR A 416 11.97 -7.81 -14.08
CA TYR A 416 10.82 -7.89 -15.01
C TYR A 416 11.25 -7.77 -16.48
N LYS A 417 12.38 -7.12 -16.77
CA LYS A 417 12.96 -7.16 -18.11
C LYS A 417 13.41 -8.58 -18.48
N ALA A 418 14.04 -9.31 -17.56
CA ALA A 418 14.45 -10.69 -17.76
C ALA A 418 13.24 -11.65 -17.87
N GLU A 419 12.19 -11.42 -17.06
CA GLU A 419 10.96 -12.20 -17.11
C GLU A 419 10.22 -12.03 -18.44
N CYS A 420 10.07 -10.78 -18.92
CA CYS A 420 9.53 -10.52 -20.26
C CYS A 420 10.33 -11.24 -21.35
N SER A 421 11.66 -11.21 -21.31
CA SER A 421 12.47 -11.94 -22.31
C SER A 421 12.32 -13.47 -22.24
N THR A 422 11.89 -14.01 -21.10
CA THR A 422 11.67 -15.46 -20.93
C THR A 422 10.26 -15.88 -21.35
N ILE A 423 9.29 -14.98 -21.26
CA ILE A 423 7.88 -15.23 -21.62
C ILE A 423 7.66 -15.18 -23.14
N TYR A 424 8.43 -14.35 -23.85
CA TYR A 424 8.24 -14.09 -25.29
C TYR A 424 9.29 -14.75 -26.20
N ASN A 425 10.27 -15.47 -25.64
CA ASN A 425 11.16 -16.40 -26.35
C ASN A 425 10.77 -17.83 -26.00
#